data_AF-A0A935MAW2-F1
#
_entry.id   AF-A0A935MAW2-F1
#
_cell.length_a   1.000
_cell.length_b   1.000
_cell.length_c   1.000
_cell.angle_alpha   90.00
_cell.angle_beta   90.00
_cell.angle_gamma   90.00
#
_symmetry.space_group_name_H-M   'P 1'
#
loop_
_entity.id
_entity.type
_entity.pdbx_description
1 polymer ?
#
loop_
_entity_poly.entity_id
_entity_poly.type
_entity_poly.pdbx_seq_one_letter_code
_entity_poly.pdbx_strand_id
1 'polypeptide(L)'
;MRFLDQVFDLRLAVEPLAARRAATEHVEADLAVLTEALRAMRSATSPEEHIAADLSFHRALLSAAHNELLESLAPLVEGGLRERDRLVHAAITADAVHEHAAVVAAIGRRDEAEAETAMRSLLSRSAADVTWAMTSVAGEQV
;
A
#
# COMPACT_ATOMS: atom_id res chain seq x y z
N MET A 1 -18.91 7.49 9.94
CA MET A 1 -17.65 6.93 9.43
C MET A 1 -16.93 8.03 8.68
N ARG A 2 -15.67 8.32 8.98
CA ARG A 2 -14.90 9.31 8.22
C ARG A 2 -14.54 8.71 6.87
N PHE A 3 -14.35 9.53 5.84
CA PHE A 3 -14.00 9.07 4.49
C PHE A 3 -12.76 8.15 4.49
N LEU A 4 -11.75 8.47 5.30
CA LEU A 4 -10.53 7.65 5.43
C LEU A 4 -10.79 6.26 6.02
N ASP A 5 -11.73 6.13 6.96
CA ASP A 5 -12.12 4.83 7.51
C ASP A 5 -12.73 3.95 6.40
N GLN A 6 -13.55 4.56 5.54
CA GLN A 6 -14.20 3.86 4.42
C GLN A 6 -13.20 3.42 3.34
N VAL A 7 -12.20 4.25 3.06
CA VAL A 7 -11.09 3.88 2.17
C VAL A 7 -10.31 2.73 2.80
N PHE A 8 -10.00 2.81 4.10
CA PHE A 8 -9.27 1.75 4.77
C PHE A 8 -10.01 0.41 4.74
N ASP A 9 -11.32 0.40 4.99
CA ASP A 9 -12.17 -0.79 4.86
C ASP A 9 -12.13 -1.36 3.45
N LEU A 10 -12.20 -0.50 2.43
CA LEU A 10 -12.08 -0.91 1.03
C LEU A 10 -10.71 -1.55 0.76
N ARG A 11 -9.62 -0.93 1.22
CA ARG A 11 -8.26 -1.45 1.04
C ARG A 11 -8.10 -2.81 1.70
N LEU A 12 -8.59 -2.99 2.93
CA LEU A 12 -8.57 -4.28 3.64
C LEU A 12 -9.36 -5.38 2.93
N ALA A 13 -10.43 -5.04 2.23
CA ALA A 13 -11.22 -5.99 1.46
C ALA A 13 -10.57 -6.35 0.12
N VAL A 14 -9.92 -5.38 -0.54
CA VAL A 14 -9.52 -5.46 -1.96
C VAL A 14 -8.04 -5.81 -2.13
N GLU A 15 -7.14 -5.13 -1.43
CA GLU A 15 -5.71 -5.27 -1.69
C GLU A 15 -5.15 -6.64 -1.31
N PRO A 16 -5.55 -7.29 -0.19
CA PRO A 16 -5.12 -8.67 0.09
C PRO A 16 -5.58 -9.67 -0.97
N LEU A 17 -6.81 -9.51 -1.47
CA LEU A 17 -7.31 -10.33 -2.57
C LEU A 17 -6.52 -10.08 -3.86
N ALA A 18 -6.18 -8.82 -4.14
CA ALA A 18 -5.34 -8.45 -5.28
C ALA A 18 -3.93 -9.03 -5.16
N ALA A 19 -3.30 -8.96 -3.99
CA ALA A 19 -1.98 -9.55 -3.74
C ALA A 19 -1.98 -11.06 -3.94
N ARG A 20 -3.01 -11.74 -3.42
CA ARG A 20 -3.21 -13.17 -3.64
C ARG A 20 -3.30 -13.51 -5.13
N ARG A 21 -4.13 -12.79 -5.88
CA ARG A 21 -4.27 -13.00 -7.33
C ARG A 21 -3.01 -12.65 -8.08
N ALA A 22 -2.33 -11.56 -7.73
CA ALA A 22 -1.07 -11.17 -8.35
C ALA A 22 -0.01 -12.27 -8.20
N ALA A 23 0.01 -13.00 -7.09
CA ALA A 23 0.91 -14.15 -6.92
C ALA A 23 0.69 -15.24 -8.00
N THR A 24 -0.53 -15.46 -8.50
CA THR A 24 -0.80 -16.45 -9.56
C THR A 24 -0.82 -15.86 -10.96
N GLU A 25 -1.35 -14.66 -11.13
CA GLU A 25 -1.66 -14.09 -12.44
C GLU A 25 -0.58 -13.18 -13.01
N HIS A 26 0.38 -12.71 -12.19
CA HIS A 26 1.36 -11.74 -12.68
C HIS A 26 2.18 -12.28 -13.85
N VAL A 27 2.51 -11.37 -14.77
CA VAL A 27 3.56 -11.53 -15.77
C VAL A 27 4.84 -10.81 -15.31
N GLU A 28 5.97 -11.11 -15.96
CA GLU A 28 7.26 -10.51 -15.63
C GLU A 28 7.25 -8.97 -15.64
N ALA A 29 6.45 -8.37 -16.52
CA ALA A 29 6.28 -6.91 -16.58
C ALA A 29 5.65 -6.34 -15.30
N ASP A 30 4.68 -7.04 -14.70
CA ASP A 30 4.02 -6.57 -13.48
C ASP A 30 4.97 -6.62 -12.29
N LEU A 31 5.74 -7.70 -12.17
CA LEU A 31 6.73 -7.85 -11.10
C LEU A 31 7.85 -6.80 -11.24
N ALA A 32 8.22 -6.43 -12.46
CA ALA A 32 9.15 -5.35 -12.72
C ALA A 32 8.59 -3.99 -12.25
N VAL A 33 7.32 -3.69 -12.53
CA VAL A 33 6.67 -2.44 -12.08
C VAL A 33 6.56 -2.40 -10.55
N LEU A 34 6.17 -3.50 -9.90
CA LEU A 34 6.12 -3.61 -8.44
C LEU A 34 7.50 -3.40 -7.80
N THR A 35 8.53 -3.99 -8.39
CA THR A 35 9.91 -3.87 -7.93
C THR A 35 10.44 -2.45 -8.11
N GLU A 36 10.07 -1.78 -9.22
CA GLU A 36 10.46 -0.39 -9.47
C GLU A 36 9.78 0.57 -8.49
N ALA A 37 8.49 0.39 -8.20
CA ALA A 37 7.80 1.16 -7.18
C ALA A 37 8.46 0.99 -5.79
N LEU A 38 8.81 -0.25 -5.42
CA LEU A 38 9.55 -0.53 -4.19
C LEU A 38 10.94 0.13 -4.18
N ARG A 39 11.62 0.19 -5.33
CA ARG A 39 12.91 0.89 -5.47
C ARG A 39 12.74 2.39 -5.28
N ALA A 40 11.73 2.99 -5.90
CA ALA A 40 11.40 4.39 -5.76
C ALA A 40 11.10 4.75 -4.30
N MET A 41 10.37 3.90 -3.56
CA MET A 41 10.14 4.08 -2.12
C MET A 41 11.46 4.10 -1.32
N ARG A 42 12.42 3.22 -1.65
CA ARG A 42 13.72 3.12 -0.97
C ARG A 42 14.62 4.33 -1.25
N SER A 43 14.52 4.89 -2.44
CA SER A 43 15.31 6.05 -2.86
C SER A 43 14.64 7.39 -2.56
N ALA A 44 13.39 7.39 -2.10
CA ALA A 44 12.65 8.61 -1.79
C ALA A 44 13.39 9.43 -0.73
N THR A 45 13.64 10.70 -1.05
CA THR A 45 14.32 11.66 -0.19
C THR A 45 13.36 12.72 0.37
N SER A 46 12.13 12.74 -0.14
CA SER A 46 11.06 13.61 0.30
C SER A 46 9.78 12.82 0.59
N PRO A 47 8.89 13.33 1.47
CA PRO A 47 7.57 12.76 1.65
C PRO A 47 6.80 12.62 0.34
N GLU A 48 6.87 13.59 -0.56
CA GLU A 48 6.18 13.59 -1.85
C GLU A 48 6.63 12.44 -2.76
N GLU A 49 7.94 12.18 -2.83
CA GLU A 49 8.50 11.05 -3.58
C GLU A 49 8.05 9.71 -2.98
N HIS A 50 8.02 9.61 -1.65
CA HIS A 50 7.57 8.41 -0.96
C HIS A 50 6.08 8.13 -1.26
N ILE A 51 5.23 9.16 -1.20
CA ILE A 51 3.80 9.07 -1.51
C ILE A 51 3.59 8.64 -2.96
N ALA A 52 4.32 9.25 -3.90
CA ALA A 52 4.22 8.87 -5.31
C ALA A 52 4.59 7.40 -5.52
N ALA A 53 5.60 6.91 -4.82
CA ALA A 53 6.01 5.52 -4.87
C ALA A 53 5.00 4.57 -4.21
N ASP A 54 4.42 4.94 -3.06
CA ASP A 54 3.33 4.22 -2.35
C ASP A 54 2.09 4.05 -3.25
N LEU A 55 1.62 5.15 -3.84
CA LEU A 55 0.52 5.14 -4.80
C LEU A 55 0.84 4.27 -6.02
N SER A 56 2.04 4.39 -6.57
CA SER A 56 2.48 3.59 -7.71
C SER A 56 2.48 2.09 -7.39
N PHE A 57 2.89 1.72 -6.17
CA PHE A 57 2.92 0.33 -5.72
C PHE A 57 1.52 -0.26 -5.64
N HIS A 58 0.60 0.40 -4.93
CA HIS A 58 -0.76 -0.10 -4.75
C HIS A 58 -1.52 -0.18 -6.09
N ARG A 59 -1.30 0.78 -6.98
CA ARG A 59 -1.83 0.72 -8.35
C ARG A 59 -1.26 -0.46 -9.13
N ALA A 60 0.05 -0.67 -9.09
CA ALA A 60 0.71 -1.78 -9.77
C ALA A 60 0.21 -3.14 -9.25
N LEU A 61 -0.01 -3.26 -7.94
CA LEU A 61 -0.56 -4.45 -7.32
C LEU A 61 -1.96 -4.80 -7.84
N LEU A 62 -2.85 -3.81 -7.92
CA LEU A 62 -4.21 -4.01 -8.43
C LEU A 62 -4.22 -4.41 -9.91
N SER A 63 -3.31 -3.85 -10.70
CA SER A 63 -3.14 -4.20 -12.12
C SER A 63 -2.56 -5.62 -12.27
N ALA A 64 -1.55 -5.98 -11.47
CA ALA A 64 -0.92 -7.31 -11.47
C ALA A 64 -1.89 -8.45 -11.10
N ALA A 65 -3.03 -8.14 -10.49
CA ALA A 65 -4.08 -9.10 -10.19
C ALA A 65 -4.87 -9.56 -11.44
N HIS A 66 -4.66 -8.92 -12.61
CA HIS A 66 -5.34 -9.18 -13.89
C HIS A 66 -6.85 -9.37 -13.70
N ASN A 67 -7.46 -8.38 -13.03
CA ASN A 67 -8.90 -8.31 -12.79
C ASN A 67 -9.36 -6.86 -13.02
N GLU A 68 -10.07 -6.64 -14.12
CA GLU A 68 -10.54 -5.31 -14.52
C GLU A 68 -11.35 -4.60 -13.42
N LEU A 69 -12.10 -5.36 -12.61
CA LEU A 69 -12.87 -4.78 -11.50
C LEU A 69 -11.95 -4.34 -10.36
N LEU A 70 -10.94 -5.12 -9.98
CA LEU A 70 -9.96 -4.71 -8.95
C LEU A 70 -9.15 -3.51 -9.43
N GLU A 71 -8.74 -3.50 -10.70
CA GLU A 71 -8.02 -2.38 -11.29
C GLU A 71 -8.86 -1.08 -11.32
N SER A 72 -10.16 -1.20 -11.61
CA SER A 72 -11.08 -0.05 -11.60
C SER A 72 -11.21 0.65 -10.24
N LEU A 73 -10.82 -0.03 -9.15
CA LEU A 73 -10.84 0.51 -7.79
C LEU A 73 -9.57 1.30 -7.44
N ALA A 74 -8.51 1.24 -8.26
CA ALA A 74 -7.26 1.94 -7.99
C ALA A 74 -7.43 3.45 -7.70
N PRO A 75 -8.27 4.21 -8.44
CA PRO A 75 -8.47 5.64 -8.15
C PRO A 75 -9.07 5.91 -6.77
N LEU A 76 -9.87 4.99 -6.21
CA LEU A 76 -10.45 5.12 -4.87
C LEU A 76 -9.39 4.93 -3.78
N VAL A 77 -8.51 3.93 -3.98
CA VAL A 77 -7.35 3.68 -3.12
C VAL A 77 -6.40 4.88 -3.15
N GLU A 78 -6.09 5.38 -4.35
CA GLU A 78 -5.22 6.56 -4.53
C GLU A 78 -5.79 7.81 -3.85
N GLY A 79 -7.10 8.05 -3.98
CA GLY A 79 -7.77 9.21 -3.38
C GLY A 79 -7.67 9.23 -1.86
N GLY A 80 -7.84 8.07 -1.22
CA GLY A 80 -7.74 7.98 0.24
C GLY A 80 -6.31 7.99 0.78
N LEU A 81 -5.35 7.42 0.05
CA LEU A 81 -3.93 7.52 0.38
C LEU A 81 -3.46 8.99 0.38
N ARG A 82 -3.78 9.75 -0.69
CA ARG A 82 -3.45 11.19 -0.75
C ARG A 82 -4.07 12.00 0.40
N GLU A 83 -5.28 11.65 0.83
CA GLU A 83 -5.96 12.35 1.93
C GLU A 83 -5.38 11.97 3.30
N ARG A 84 -5.00 10.70 3.51
CA ARG A 84 -4.22 10.26 4.68
C ARG A 84 -2.94 11.08 4.81
N ASP A 85 -2.23 11.25 3.71
CA ASP A 85 -0.91 11.87 3.72
C ASP A 85 -0.97 13.37 4.05
N ARG A 86 -2.00 14.08 3.58
CA ARG A 86 -2.27 15.48 3.97
C ARG A 86 -2.42 15.64 5.48
N LEU A 87 -2.97 14.65 6.16
CA LEU A 87 -3.24 14.71 7.60
C LEU A 87 -2.04 14.30 8.45
N VAL A 88 -1.18 13.41 7.94
CA VAL A 88 -0.20 12.71 8.78
C VAL A 88 1.24 13.22 8.58
N HIS A 89 1.60 13.88 7.46
CA HIS A 89 3.00 14.29 7.18
C HIS A 89 4.00 13.18 7.55
N ALA A 90 3.65 11.93 7.23
CA ALA A 90 4.28 10.76 7.80
C ALA A 90 5.78 10.76 7.46
N ALA A 91 6.61 10.70 8.50
CA ALA A 91 8.03 10.43 8.34
C ALA A 91 8.21 9.05 7.69
N ILE A 92 9.12 8.97 6.71
CA ILE A 92 9.49 7.73 6.04
C ILE A 92 10.03 6.75 7.11
N THR A 93 9.33 5.65 7.35
CA THR A 93 9.83 4.59 8.26
C THR A 93 10.47 3.48 7.43
N ALA A 94 11.64 2.99 7.89
CA ALA A 94 12.29 1.83 7.30
C ALA A 94 11.38 0.58 7.33
N ASP A 95 10.46 0.54 8.29
CA ASP A 95 9.48 -0.53 8.47
C ASP A 95 8.46 -0.58 7.32
N ALA A 96 8.00 0.56 6.82
CA ALA A 96 7.06 0.62 5.69
C ALA A 96 7.65 -0.03 4.42
N VAL A 97 8.92 0.27 4.13
CA VAL A 97 9.63 -0.32 2.98
C VAL A 97 9.81 -1.83 3.13
N HIS A 98 10.04 -2.31 4.36
CA HIS A 98 10.18 -3.74 4.64
C HIS A 98 8.89 -4.51 4.35
N GLU A 99 7.73 -4.00 4.79
CA GLU A 99 6.42 -4.62 4.55
C GLU A 99 6.10 -4.70 3.05
N HIS A 100 6.35 -3.62 2.30
CA HIS A 100 6.18 -3.62 0.85
C HIS A 100 7.08 -4.66 0.17
N ALA A 101 8.33 -4.79 0.62
CA ALA A 101 9.26 -5.79 0.10
C ALA A 101 8.78 -7.23 0.35
N ALA A 102 8.15 -7.50 1.49
CA ALA A 102 7.59 -8.81 1.79
C ALA A 102 6.50 -9.22 0.79
N VAL A 103 5.62 -8.28 0.43
CA VAL A 103 4.57 -8.49 -0.59
C VAL A 103 5.18 -8.82 -1.95
N VAL A 104 6.13 -8.01 -2.45
CA VAL A 104 6.79 -8.26 -3.74
C VAL A 104 7.46 -9.63 -3.75
N ALA A 105 8.13 -9.98 -2.66
CA ALA A 105 8.84 -11.24 -2.55
C ALA A 105 7.86 -12.44 -2.58
N ALA A 106 6.73 -12.35 -1.89
CA ALA A 106 5.70 -13.38 -1.91
C ALA A 106 5.05 -13.55 -3.30
N ILE A 107 4.74 -12.43 -3.97
CA ILE A 107 4.23 -12.43 -5.36
C ILE A 107 5.25 -13.08 -6.31
N GLY A 108 6.53 -12.70 -6.22
CA GLY A 108 7.59 -13.27 -7.07
C GLY A 108 7.84 -14.76 -6.82
N ARG A 109 7.56 -15.26 -5.61
CA ARG A 109 7.57 -16.71 -5.30
C ARG A 109 6.29 -17.44 -5.71
N ARG A 110 5.28 -16.71 -6.20
CA ARG A 110 3.94 -17.24 -6.50
C ARG A 110 3.25 -17.87 -5.27
N ASP A 111 3.54 -17.35 -4.08
CA ASP A 111 2.90 -17.81 -2.84
C ASP A 111 1.66 -16.95 -2.55
N GLU A 112 0.50 -17.46 -2.94
CA GLU A 112 -0.81 -16.84 -2.75
C GLU A 112 -1.09 -16.47 -1.29
N ALA A 113 -0.85 -17.40 -0.38
CA ALA A 113 -1.22 -17.27 1.03
C ALA A 113 -0.29 -16.26 1.72
N GLU A 114 1.00 -16.31 1.40
CA GLU A 114 1.98 -15.37 1.92
C GLU A 114 1.75 -13.96 1.36
N ALA A 115 1.41 -13.81 0.07
CA ALA A 115 1.12 -12.51 -0.53
C ALA A 115 -0.11 -11.85 0.12
N GLU A 116 -1.17 -12.61 0.36
CA GLU A 116 -2.34 -12.12 1.08
C GLU A 116 -1.98 -11.69 2.51
N THR A 117 -1.26 -12.55 3.23
CA THR A 117 -0.87 -12.31 4.63
C THR A 117 0.02 -11.07 4.75
N ALA A 118 1.04 -10.95 3.89
CA ALA A 118 1.93 -9.80 3.87
C ALA A 118 1.16 -8.49 3.59
N MET A 119 0.18 -8.52 2.67
CA MET A 119 -0.65 -7.35 2.39
C MET A 119 -1.53 -6.95 3.59
N ARG A 120 -2.11 -7.93 4.30
CA ARG A 120 -2.87 -7.67 5.52
C ARG A 120 -2.00 -7.06 6.62
N SER A 121 -0.78 -7.56 6.80
CA SER A 121 0.19 -7.01 7.75
C SER A 121 0.55 -5.56 7.42
N LEU A 122 0.86 -5.27 6.15
CA LEU A 122 1.17 -3.93 5.66
C LEU A 122 0.04 -2.94 6.00
N LEU A 123 -1.21 -3.28 5.65
CA LEU A 123 -2.37 -2.42 5.91
C LEU A 123 -2.62 -2.22 7.41
N SER A 124 -2.45 -3.28 8.20
CA SER A 124 -2.67 -3.22 9.65
C SER A 124 -1.67 -2.29 10.33
N ARG A 125 -0.40 -2.31 9.90
CA ARG A 125 0.62 -1.38 10.40
C ARG A 125 0.36 0.05 9.93
N SER A 126 -0.02 0.24 8.67
CA SER A 126 -0.37 1.58 8.16
C SER A 126 -1.53 2.21 8.95
N ALA A 127 -2.52 1.43 9.39
CA ALA A 127 -3.62 1.93 10.22
C ALA A 127 -3.18 2.31 11.64
N ALA A 128 -2.28 1.52 12.22
CA ALA A 128 -1.69 1.82 13.53
C ALA A 128 -0.89 3.13 13.48
N ASP A 129 -0.12 3.35 12.42
CA ASP A 129 0.67 4.57 12.22
C ASP A 129 -0.23 5.82 12.08
N VAL A 130 -1.32 5.73 11.31
CA VAL A 130 -2.31 6.81 11.18
C VAL A 130 -2.98 7.11 12.51
N THR A 131 -3.39 6.07 13.24
CA THR A 131 -4.04 6.22 14.55
C THR A 131 -3.10 6.86 15.58
N TRP A 132 -1.83 6.43 15.58
CA TRP A 132 -0.78 7.00 16.42
C TRP A 132 -0.56 8.48 16.11
N ALA A 133 -0.32 8.82 14.84
CA ALA A 133 -0.06 10.20 14.44
C ALA A 133 -1.23 11.15 14.73
N MET A 134 -2.47 10.71 14.49
CA MET A 134 -3.66 11.51 14.81
C MET A 134 -3.83 11.75 16.32
N THR A 135 -3.38 10.82 17.15
CA THR A 135 -3.44 10.94 18.62
C THR A 135 -2.29 11.81 19.15
N SER A 136 -1.09 11.70 18.56
CA SER A 136 0.07 12.51 18.92
C SER A 136 -0.11 13.99 18.54
N VAL A 137 -0.65 14.28 17.36
CA VAL A 137 -0.95 15.67 16.93
C VAL A 137 -2.04 16.31 17.81
N ALA A 138 -2.99 15.53 18.31
CA ALA A 138 -4.00 16.02 19.25
C ALA A 138 -3.42 16.31 20.66
N GLY A 139 -2.27 15.73 21.02
CA GLY A 139 -1.61 15.88 22.31
C GLY A 139 -0.67 17.09 22.41
N GLU A 140 -0.20 17.65 21.30
CA GLU A 140 0.71 18.80 21.27
C GLU A 140 -0.01 20.17 21.29
N GLN A 141 -1.35 20.19 21.34
CA GLN A 141 -2.14 21.42 21.44
C GLN A 141 -2.65 21.77 22.85
N VAL A 142 -2.01 21.26 23.92
CA VAL A 142 -2.38 21.58 25.32
C VAL A 142 -1.26 22.32 26.04
#